data_AF-A0A2V6HMK3-F1
#
_entry.id   AF-A0A2V6HMK3-F1
#
_cell.length_a   1.000
_cell.length_b   1.000
_cell.length_c   1.000
_cell.angle_alpha   90.00
_cell.angle_beta   90.00
_cell.angle_gamma   90.00
#
_symmetry.space_group_name_H-M   'P 1'
#
loop_
_entity.id
_entity.type
_entity.pdbx_description
1 polymer ?
#
loop_
_entity_poly.entity_id
_entity_poly.type
_entity_poly.pdbx_seq_one_letter_code
_entity_poly.pdbx_strand_id
1 'polypeptide(L)'
;MNTWIGTSGFQYAEWKGNFYPEDLPTAKMLPFYAERFSTTEINYTFHRIPAPKTIENWKTLTPEKFRFALKMRAAFEFRHDSWFDDEIFELLKSRNIALCVADTDDLATPKKITADYGYLRLRREDYKKADVESWAKFVGEQKSNWKDAFVYFKHEESGIGPKLAQQMIELLR
;
A
#
# COMPACT_ATOMS: atom_id res chain seq x y z
N MET A 1 -15.25 -6.84 -1.41
CA MET A 1 -14.02 -6.05 -1.33
C MET A 1 -12.86 -6.98 -1.02
N ASN A 2 -11.80 -6.97 -1.82
CA ASN A 2 -10.55 -7.66 -1.48
C ASN A 2 -9.72 -6.78 -0.54
N THR A 3 -8.99 -7.40 0.39
CA THR A 3 -8.08 -6.69 1.30
C THR A 3 -6.65 -7.15 1.05
N TRP A 4 -5.79 -6.20 0.71
CA TRP A 4 -4.37 -6.39 0.47
C TRP A 4 -3.61 -5.71 1.60
N ILE A 5 -3.21 -6.49 2.59
CA ILE A 5 -2.62 -5.98 3.83
C ILE A 5 -1.18 -6.49 3.95
N GLY A 6 -0.26 -5.58 4.23
CA GLY A 6 1.14 -5.90 4.41
C GLY A 6 1.92 -4.69 4.93
N THR A 7 3.17 -4.59 4.52
CA THR A 7 4.10 -3.55 4.98
C THR A 7 4.69 -2.77 3.80
N SER A 8 5.12 -1.54 4.08
CA SER A 8 5.91 -0.69 3.18
C SER A 8 7.34 -1.24 3.06
N GLY A 9 7.51 -2.22 2.18
CA GLY A 9 8.74 -2.99 1.98
C GLY A 9 8.73 -4.31 2.76
N PHE A 10 9.70 -5.16 2.46
CA PHE A 10 9.83 -6.49 3.08
C PHE A 10 11.27 -6.85 3.46
N GLN A 11 12.29 -6.26 2.84
CA GLN A 11 13.67 -6.74 2.96
C GLN A 11 14.48 -5.95 4.00
N TYR A 12 14.18 -6.13 5.29
CA TYR A 12 14.81 -5.43 6.42
C TYR A 12 15.55 -6.41 7.32
N ALA A 13 16.82 -6.13 7.64
CA ALA A 13 17.66 -7.00 8.46
C ALA A 13 17.25 -6.93 9.94
N GLU A 14 16.77 -5.76 10.37
CA GLU A 14 16.27 -5.43 11.70
C GLU A 14 15.07 -6.30 12.11
N TRP A 15 14.40 -6.92 11.13
CA TRP A 15 13.26 -7.80 11.37
C TRP A 15 13.67 -9.24 11.71
N LYS A 16 14.95 -9.58 11.64
CA LYS A 16 15.48 -10.87 12.07
C LYS A 16 15.34 -11.04 13.58
N GLY A 17 15.02 -12.25 14.01
CA GLY A 17 14.72 -12.60 15.40
C GLY A 17 13.30 -12.23 15.84
N ASN A 18 12.66 -11.25 15.19
CA ASN A 18 11.32 -10.80 15.53
C ASN A 18 10.24 -11.28 14.54
N PHE A 19 10.50 -11.14 13.24
CA PHE A 19 9.61 -11.58 12.15
C PHE A 19 10.30 -12.62 11.24
N TYR A 20 11.56 -12.38 10.85
CA TYR A 20 12.37 -13.34 10.13
C TYR A 20 13.15 -14.24 11.08
N PRO A 21 13.44 -15.50 10.71
CA PRO A 21 14.47 -16.29 11.39
C PRO A 21 15.81 -15.53 11.40
N GLU A 22 16.55 -15.66 12.50
CA GLU A 22 17.80 -14.94 12.76
C GLU A 22 18.81 -15.10 11.60
N ASP A 23 18.96 -16.33 11.13
CA ASP A 23 19.91 -16.75 10.11
C ASP A 23 19.35 -16.70 8.68
N LEU A 24 18.11 -16.21 8.48
CA LEU A 24 17.48 -16.21 7.16
C LEU A 24 18.31 -15.39 6.16
N PRO A 25 18.73 -15.97 5.01
CA PRO A 25 19.43 -15.22 3.97
C PRO A 25 18.52 -14.16 3.34
N THR A 26 19.07 -12.99 2.99
CA THR A 26 18.32 -11.88 2.37
C THR A 26 17.54 -12.31 1.11
N ALA A 27 18.14 -13.17 0.27
CA ALA A 27 17.50 -13.71 -0.93
C ALA A 27 16.25 -14.58 -0.64
N LYS A 28 16.07 -15.03 0.60
CA LYS A 28 14.91 -15.82 1.06
C LYS A 28 13.86 -14.99 1.80
N MET A 29 14.11 -13.70 2.06
CA MET A 29 13.15 -12.83 2.76
C MET A 29 11.85 -12.63 1.97
N LEU A 30 11.90 -12.41 0.65
CA LEU A 30 10.68 -12.26 -0.14
C LEU A 30 9.84 -13.56 -0.18
N PRO A 31 10.40 -14.75 -0.48
CA PRO A 31 9.65 -16.00 -0.36
C PRO A 31 9.01 -16.19 1.02
N PHE A 32 9.77 -15.96 2.10
CA PHE A 32 9.25 -16.08 3.47
C PHE A 32 8.10 -15.10 3.75
N TYR A 33 8.24 -13.85 3.29
CA TYR A 33 7.24 -12.80 3.44
C TYR A 33 5.94 -13.15 2.67
N ALA A 34 6.09 -13.64 1.44
CA ALA A 34 4.96 -13.95 0.54
C ALA A 34 4.11 -15.15 1.00
N GLU A 35 4.63 -16.01 1.86
CA GLU A 35 3.85 -17.06 2.53
C GLU A 35 2.86 -16.50 3.57
N ARG A 36 3.07 -15.26 4.04
CA ARG A 36 2.33 -14.65 5.15
C ARG A 36 1.47 -13.47 4.71
N PHE A 37 1.97 -12.68 3.77
CA PHE A 37 1.25 -11.51 3.24
C PHE A 37 1.06 -11.61 1.73
N SER A 38 -0.12 -11.20 1.27
CA SER A 38 -0.48 -11.20 -0.15
C SER A 38 0.00 -9.94 -0.89
N THR A 39 0.61 -8.97 -0.20
CA THR A 39 1.09 -7.71 -0.79
C THR A 39 2.20 -7.08 0.05
N THR A 40 2.98 -6.19 -0.57
CA THR A 40 3.91 -5.26 0.07
C THR A 40 3.96 -3.98 -0.76
N GLU A 41 3.99 -2.81 -0.11
CA GLU A 41 4.17 -1.54 -0.82
C GLU A 41 5.65 -1.39 -1.18
N ILE A 42 5.93 -1.17 -2.45
CA ILE A 42 7.29 -0.89 -2.92
C ILE A 42 7.42 0.61 -3.18
N ASN A 43 8.34 1.27 -2.47
CA ASN A 43 8.51 2.73 -2.59
C ASN A 43 9.46 3.15 -3.72
N TYR A 44 10.26 2.23 -4.27
CA TYR A 44 11.15 2.52 -5.41
C TYR A 44 10.50 2.23 -6.78
N THR A 45 9.22 1.86 -6.85
CA THR A 45 8.54 1.48 -8.09
C THR A 45 8.10 2.64 -8.99
N PHE A 46 8.70 3.83 -8.86
CA PHE A 46 8.88 4.68 -10.03
C PHE A 46 9.68 3.97 -11.17
N HIS A 47 10.15 2.74 -10.93
CA HIS A 47 10.99 1.97 -11.85
C HIS A 47 10.46 0.62 -12.36
N ARG A 48 9.24 0.15 -12.01
CA ARG A 48 8.71 -1.11 -12.62
C ARG A 48 7.62 -0.89 -13.67
N ILE A 49 8.04 -0.06 -14.61
CA ILE A 49 7.74 -0.06 -16.03
C ILE A 49 8.20 -1.41 -16.63
N PRO A 50 7.60 -1.93 -17.71
CA PRO A 50 8.07 -3.15 -18.38
C PRO A 50 9.60 -3.13 -18.59
N ALA A 51 10.28 -4.25 -18.36
CA ALA A 51 11.74 -4.31 -18.45
C ALA A 51 12.22 -3.73 -19.80
N PRO A 52 13.40 -3.09 -19.87
CA PRO A 52 13.89 -2.48 -21.11
C PRO A 52 13.81 -3.45 -22.30
N LYS A 53 14.23 -4.71 -22.09
CA LYS A 53 14.13 -5.78 -23.09
C LYS A 53 12.69 -6.06 -23.55
N THR A 54 11.71 -5.95 -22.66
CA THR A 54 10.28 -6.09 -22.99
C THR A 54 9.79 -4.92 -23.83
N ILE A 55 10.17 -3.69 -23.48
CA ILE A 55 9.81 -2.48 -24.26
C ILE A 55 10.48 -2.50 -25.63
N GLU A 56 11.76 -2.86 -25.70
CA GLU A 56 12.49 -3.06 -26.96
C GLU A 56 11.79 -4.08 -27.84
N ASN A 57 11.38 -5.21 -27.27
CA ASN A 57 10.63 -6.23 -28.01
C ASN A 57 9.24 -5.73 -28.46
N TRP A 58 8.54 -4.94 -27.66
CA TRP A 58 7.28 -4.33 -28.11
C TRP A 58 7.48 -3.34 -29.26
N LYS A 59 8.58 -2.58 -29.25
CA LYS A 59 8.95 -1.67 -30.34
C LYS A 59 9.22 -2.42 -31.64
N THR A 60 9.89 -3.58 -31.59
CA THR A 60 10.15 -4.37 -32.81
C THR A 60 8.90 -5.07 -33.34
N LEU A 61 7.97 -5.43 -32.45
CA LEU A 61 6.74 -6.17 -32.80
C LEU A 61 5.58 -5.26 -33.24
N THR A 62 5.70 -3.94 -33.16
CA THR A 62 4.60 -3.02 -33.48
C THR A 62 5.02 -1.91 -34.45
N PRO A 63 4.13 -1.47 -35.36
CA PRO A 63 4.43 -0.38 -36.27
C PRO A 63 4.52 0.97 -35.53
N GLU A 64 5.22 1.95 -36.10
CA GLU A 64 5.48 3.26 -35.49
C GLU A 64 4.21 4.00 -35.00
N LYS A 65 3.07 3.75 -35.63
CA LYS A 65 1.77 4.34 -35.25
C LYS A 65 1.07 3.66 -34.07
N PHE A 66 1.55 2.51 -33.60
CA PHE A 66 0.95 1.77 -32.50
C PHE A 66 1.30 2.40 -31.15
N ARG A 67 0.39 2.38 -30.18
CA ARG A 67 0.58 2.94 -28.83
C ARG A 67 0.10 1.95 -27.78
N PHE A 68 0.93 1.71 -26.77
CA PHE A 68 0.56 0.94 -25.58
C PHE A 68 0.10 1.89 -24.46
N ALA A 69 -0.97 1.54 -23.77
CA ALA A 69 -1.41 2.21 -22.55
C ALA A 69 -1.15 1.29 -21.35
N LEU A 70 -0.28 1.71 -20.43
CA LEU A 70 -0.06 0.99 -19.18
C LEU A 70 -1.13 1.40 -18.17
N LYS A 71 -1.93 0.44 -17.70
CA LYS A 71 -2.97 0.71 -16.70
C LYS A 71 -2.38 0.56 -15.30
N MET A 72 -2.37 1.67 -14.55
CA MET A 72 -2.03 1.71 -13.13
C MET A 72 -3.13 2.42 -12.36
N ARG A 73 -3.33 2.01 -11.10
CA ARG A 73 -4.17 2.74 -10.14
C ARG A 73 -3.28 3.70 -9.37
N ALA A 74 -3.65 4.97 -9.34
CA ALA A 74 -2.89 6.00 -8.63
C ALA A 74 -3.46 6.22 -7.23
N ALA A 75 -2.61 6.55 -6.28
CA ALA A 75 -3.02 7.06 -4.97
C ALA A 75 -2.21 8.33 -4.67
N PHE A 76 -2.88 9.39 -4.21
CA PHE A 76 -2.25 10.67 -3.89
C PHE A 76 -2.19 10.84 -2.37
N GLU A 77 -0.98 10.95 -1.83
CA GLU A 77 -0.75 11.31 -0.43
C GLU A 77 -0.32 12.77 -0.37
N PHE A 78 -1.20 13.62 0.14
CA PHE A 78 -0.86 15.02 0.40
C PHE A 78 -0.20 15.14 1.78
N ARG A 79 0.88 15.92 1.85
CA ARG A 79 1.68 16.12 3.07
C ARG A 79 1.48 17.51 3.70
N HIS A 80 0.47 18.24 3.26
CA HIS A 80 0.16 19.57 3.76
C HIS A 80 -1.36 19.76 3.72
N ASP A 81 -1.93 20.35 4.78
CA ASP A 81 -3.38 20.50 4.98
C ASP A 81 -4.06 21.41 3.95
N SER A 82 -3.32 22.33 3.33
CA SER A 82 -3.79 23.17 2.23
C SER A 82 -4.32 22.40 1.01
N TRP A 83 -4.02 21.10 0.92
CA TRP A 83 -4.55 20.22 -0.13
C TRP A 83 -5.85 19.50 0.28
N PHE A 84 -6.28 19.63 1.54
CA PHE A 84 -7.49 19.01 2.07
C PHE A 84 -8.72 19.87 1.77
N ASP A 85 -8.97 20.03 0.47
CA ASP A 85 -10.04 20.85 -0.08
C ASP A 85 -11.04 19.97 -0.84
N ASP A 86 -12.33 20.30 -0.76
CA ASP A 86 -13.38 19.52 -1.41
C ASP A 86 -13.27 19.54 -2.94
N GLU A 87 -12.75 20.61 -3.56
CA GLU A 87 -12.49 20.65 -5.01
C GLU A 87 -11.42 19.63 -5.42
N ILE A 88 -10.38 19.47 -4.60
CA ILE A 88 -9.33 18.46 -4.81
C ILE A 88 -9.92 17.05 -4.66
N PHE A 89 -10.74 16.81 -3.64
CA PHE A 89 -11.37 15.51 -3.44
C PHE A 89 -12.33 15.12 -4.57
N GLU A 90 -13.14 16.07 -5.05
CA GLU A 90 -14.02 15.83 -6.20
C GLU A 90 -13.23 15.65 -7.50
N LEU A 91 -12.10 16.33 -7.69
CA LEU A 91 -11.20 16.08 -8.82
C LEU A 91 -10.66 14.65 -8.81
N LEU A 92 -10.15 14.17 -7.66
CA LEU A 92 -9.68 12.78 -7.51
C LEU A 92 -10.80 11.79 -7.82
N LYS A 93 -12.01 12.05 -7.28
CA LYS A 93 -13.21 11.24 -7.51
C LYS A 93 -13.64 11.16 -8.96
N SER A 94 -13.61 12.28 -9.68
CA SER A 94 -13.94 12.33 -11.11
C SER A 94 -13.02 11.46 -11.98
N ARG A 95 -11.82 11.15 -11.48
CA ARG A 95 -10.81 10.33 -12.15
C ARG A 95 -10.65 8.94 -11.55
N ASN A 96 -11.44 8.58 -10.54
CA ASN A 96 -11.32 7.34 -9.77
C ASN A 96 -9.89 7.15 -9.23
N ILE A 97 -9.34 8.19 -8.61
CA ILE A 97 -8.00 8.21 -8.00
C ILE A 97 -8.15 8.22 -6.49
N ALA A 98 -7.49 7.28 -5.81
CA ALA A 98 -7.59 7.20 -4.35
C ALA A 98 -6.83 8.35 -3.68
N LEU A 99 -7.47 9.01 -2.72
CA LEU A 99 -6.80 9.73 -1.66
C LEU A 99 -6.11 8.68 -0.78
N CYS A 100 -4.80 8.79 -0.63
CA CYS A 100 -4.07 7.96 0.30
C CYS A 100 -4.39 8.43 1.72
N VAL A 101 -5.13 7.63 2.48
CA VAL A 101 -5.40 7.89 3.89
C VAL A 101 -4.13 7.53 4.68
N ALA A 102 -3.30 8.54 4.95
CA ALA A 102 -2.10 8.38 5.76
C ALA A 102 -2.39 8.70 7.23
N ASP A 103 -1.87 7.84 8.11
CA ASP A 103 -1.89 8.00 9.56
C ASP A 103 -0.45 8.20 10.03
N THR A 104 -0.09 9.47 10.23
CA THR A 104 1.25 9.92 10.63
C THR A 104 1.14 10.74 11.91
N ASP A 105 2.24 10.91 12.63
CA ASP A 105 2.25 11.66 13.89
C ASP A 105 1.91 13.16 13.69
N ASP A 106 2.29 13.72 12.53
CA ASP A 106 2.17 15.15 12.25
C ASP A 106 0.90 15.55 11.49
N LEU A 107 0.27 14.61 10.78
CA LEU A 107 -0.86 14.89 9.89
C LEU A 107 -1.82 13.70 9.80
N ALA A 108 -3.07 13.94 10.19
CA ALA A 108 -4.18 13.01 9.96
C ALA A 108 -4.86 13.34 8.63
N THR A 109 -4.76 12.43 7.66
CA THR A 109 -5.44 12.62 6.37
C THR A 109 -6.94 12.40 6.52
N PRO A 110 -7.81 13.24 5.91
CA PRO A 110 -9.25 13.01 5.89
C PRO A 110 -9.61 11.63 5.32
N LYS A 111 -10.54 10.94 5.97
CA LYS A 111 -11.05 9.62 5.56
C LYS A 111 -12.09 9.73 4.43
N LYS A 112 -11.79 10.49 3.39
CA LYS A 112 -12.67 10.72 2.23
C LYS A 112 -12.49 9.61 1.19
N ILE A 113 -13.59 9.19 0.58
CA ILE A 113 -13.61 8.16 -0.47
C ILE A 113 -13.63 8.83 -1.83
N THR A 114 -12.53 8.72 -2.56
CA THR A 114 -12.36 9.35 -3.89
C THR A 114 -12.13 8.33 -5.00
N ALA A 115 -12.22 7.04 -4.71
CA ALA A 115 -12.13 5.98 -5.71
C ALA A 115 -12.91 4.74 -5.27
N ASP A 116 -13.13 3.83 -6.22
CA ASP A 116 -13.64 2.48 -5.96
C ASP A 116 -12.59 1.54 -5.34
N TYR A 117 -11.47 2.09 -4.84
CA TYR A 117 -10.47 1.39 -4.03
C TYR A 117 -9.91 2.30 -2.93
N GLY A 118 -9.57 1.70 -1.79
CA GLY A 118 -8.90 2.36 -0.68
C GLY A 118 -7.40 2.17 -0.74
N TYR A 119 -6.65 3.20 -0.35
CA TYR A 119 -5.20 3.14 -0.17
C TYR A 119 -4.84 3.77 1.17
N LEU A 120 -4.28 2.98 2.08
CA LEU A 120 -3.98 3.37 3.45
C LEU A 120 -2.50 3.17 3.74
N ARG A 121 -1.87 4.18 4.32
CA ARG A 121 -0.50 4.11 4.85
C ARG A 121 -0.54 4.39 6.33
N LEU A 122 -0.41 3.33 7.13
CA LEU A 122 -0.46 3.38 8.59
C LEU A 122 0.97 3.48 9.11
N ARG A 123 1.38 4.68 9.52
CA ARG A 123 2.80 5.05 9.65
C ARG A 123 3.26 5.41 11.06
N ARG A 124 2.36 5.46 12.04
CA ARG A 124 2.74 5.66 13.44
C ARG A 124 3.45 4.42 13.99
N GLU A 125 4.28 4.62 15.01
CA GLU A 125 5.05 3.54 15.67
C GLU A 125 4.39 3.10 17.00
N ASP A 126 3.47 3.90 17.52
CA ASP A 126 2.83 3.71 18.83
C ASP A 126 1.49 2.96 18.77
N TYR A 127 1.21 2.24 17.67
CA TYR A 127 -0.05 1.54 17.47
C TYR A 127 -0.34 0.55 18.60
N LYS A 128 -1.50 0.72 19.23
CA LYS A 128 -2.06 -0.23 20.18
C LYS A 128 -3.08 -1.11 19.47
N LYS A 129 -3.45 -2.21 20.12
CA LYS A 129 -4.48 -3.13 19.62
C LYS A 129 -5.79 -2.41 19.26
N ALA A 130 -6.24 -1.47 20.09
CA ALA A 130 -7.45 -0.69 19.85
C ALA A 130 -7.35 0.21 18.60
N ASP A 131 -6.16 0.73 18.28
CA ASP A 131 -5.95 1.52 17.07
C ASP A 131 -6.09 0.64 15.81
N VAL A 132 -5.50 -0.56 15.83
CA VAL A 132 -5.62 -1.54 14.74
C VAL A 132 -7.07 -1.98 14.56
N GLU A 133 -7.82 -2.19 15.65
CA GLU A 133 -9.26 -2.49 15.63
C GLU A 133 -10.08 -1.36 15.01
N SER A 134 -9.78 -0.11 15.36
CA SER A 134 -10.43 1.07 14.78
C SER A 134 -10.18 1.19 13.27
N TRP A 135 -8.94 0.96 12.84
CA TRP A 135 -8.60 0.94 11.42
C TRP A 135 -9.24 -0.24 10.67
N ALA A 136 -9.26 -1.43 11.26
CA ALA A 136 -9.92 -2.60 10.69
C ALA A 136 -11.42 -2.34 10.53
N LYS A 137 -12.07 -1.74 11.55
CA LYS A 137 -13.47 -1.33 11.47
C LYS A 137 -13.70 -0.34 10.34
N PHE A 138 -12.90 0.72 10.26
CA PHE A 138 -13.00 1.71 9.18
C PHE A 138 -12.90 1.07 7.79
N VAL A 139 -11.90 0.20 7.57
CA VAL A 139 -11.74 -0.54 6.30
C VAL A 139 -12.95 -1.44 6.05
N GLY A 140 -13.43 -2.16 7.05
CA GLY A 140 -14.59 -3.06 6.97
C GLY A 140 -15.90 -2.35 6.60
N GLU A 141 -16.09 -1.11 7.06
CA GLU A 141 -17.25 -0.27 6.73
C GLU A 141 -17.28 0.13 5.24
N GLN A 142 -16.15 0.06 4.53
CA GLN A 142 -16.07 0.44 3.12
C GLN A 142 -16.40 -0.68 2.13
N LYS A 143 -16.89 -1.84 2.61
CA LYS A 143 -17.21 -3.00 1.75
C LYS A 143 -18.17 -2.69 0.59
N SER A 144 -19.06 -1.70 0.74
CA SER A 144 -19.98 -1.24 -0.33
C SER A 144 -19.36 -0.21 -1.27
N ASN A 145 -18.30 0.47 -0.85
CA ASN A 145 -17.68 1.58 -1.56
C ASN A 145 -16.43 1.16 -2.35
N TRP A 146 -15.70 0.16 -1.84
CA TRP A 146 -14.43 -0.28 -2.40
C TRP A 146 -14.48 -1.71 -2.95
N LYS A 147 -13.87 -1.90 -4.11
CA LYS A 147 -13.56 -3.21 -4.69
C LYS A 147 -12.30 -3.80 -4.07
N ASP A 148 -11.29 -2.98 -3.82
CA ASP A 148 -10.03 -3.34 -3.18
C ASP A 148 -9.67 -2.33 -2.08
N ALA A 149 -9.06 -2.81 -1.00
CA ALA A 149 -8.41 -1.98 0.01
C ALA A 149 -6.94 -2.38 0.12
N PHE A 150 -6.03 -1.44 -0.10
CA PHE A 150 -4.59 -1.59 0.08
C PHE A 150 -4.19 -0.95 1.41
N VAL A 151 -3.62 -1.73 2.33
CA VAL A 151 -3.22 -1.24 3.66
C VAL A 151 -1.78 -1.62 3.94
N TYR A 152 -0.95 -0.61 4.19
CA TYR A 152 0.47 -0.79 4.40
C TYR A 152 0.91 -0.17 5.72
N PHE A 153 1.43 -1.01 6.61
CA PHE A 153 2.12 -0.56 7.81
C PHE A 153 3.56 -0.14 7.46
N LYS A 154 4.02 0.99 7.99
CA LYS A 154 5.37 1.49 7.79
C LYS A 154 6.42 0.44 8.19
N HIS A 155 7.57 0.45 7.51
CA HIS A 155 8.75 -0.25 7.99
C HIS A 155 9.42 0.57 9.09
N GLU A 156 9.78 -0.08 10.16
CA GLU A 156 10.51 0.53 11.28
C GLU A 156 11.52 -0.45 11.83
N GLU A 157 12.51 0.09 12.55
CA GLU A 157 13.62 -0.68 13.13
C GLU A 157 13.14 -1.74 14.13
N SER A 158 12.04 -1.47 14.84
CA SER A 158 11.49 -2.43 15.82
C SER A 158 10.85 -3.68 15.18
N GLY A 159 10.52 -3.63 13.88
CA GLY A 159 9.90 -4.74 13.15
C GLY A 159 8.48 -5.10 13.59
N ILE A 160 7.71 -4.20 14.20
CA ILE A 160 6.31 -4.48 14.57
C ILE A 160 5.33 -4.45 13.40
N GLY A 161 5.67 -3.77 12.30
CA GLY A 161 4.78 -3.60 11.12
C GLY A 161 4.14 -4.91 10.62
N PRO A 162 4.92 -6.00 10.41
CA PRO A 162 4.36 -7.31 10.08
C PRO A 162 3.37 -7.86 11.11
N LYS A 163 3.62 -7.66 12.41
CA LYS A 163 2.70 -8.11 13.47
C LYS A 163 1.38 -7.35 13.43
N LEU A 164 1.43 -6.03 13.23
CA LEU A 164 0.24 -5.18 13.09
C LEU A 164 -0.57 -5.55 11.84
N ALA A 165 0.12 -5.82 10.72
CA ALA A 165 -0.50 -6.30 9.48
C ALA A 165 -1.22 -7.64 9.68
N GLN A 166 -0.56 -8.59 10.35
CA GLN A 166 -1.14 -9.89 10.67
C GLN A 166 -2.38 -9.75 11.56
N GLN A 167 -2.31 -8.92 12.59
CA GLN A 167 -3.44 -8.63 13.47
C GLN A 167 -4.64 -8.04 12.71
N MET A 168 -4.39 -7.11 11.79
CA MET A 168 -5.47 -6.53 10.98
C MET A 168 -6.10 -7.56 10.03
N ILE A 169 -5.30 -8.45 9.44
CA ILE A 169 -5.81 -9.55 8.60
C ILE A 169 -6.79 -10.42 9.41
N GLU A 170 -6.45 -10.76 10.65
CA GLU A 170 -7.29 -11.57 11.54
C GLU A 170 -8.61 -10.86 11.88
N LEU A 171 -8.58 -9.55 12.08
CA LEU A 171 -9.77 -8.73 12.37
C LEU A 171 -10.72 -8.56 11.17
N LEU A 172 -10.21 -8.71 9.95
CA LEU A 172 -10.97 -8.48 8.70
C LEU A 172 -11.42 -9.76 7.99
N ARG A 173 -11.06 -10.94 8.52
CA ARG A 173 -11.63 -12.23 8.11
C ARG A 173 -13.12 -12.29 8.44
#